data_AF-T1GVX0-F1
#
_entry.id   AF-T1GVX0-F1
#
_cell.length_a   1.000
_cell.length_b   1.000
_cell.length_c   1.000
_cell.angle_alpha   90.00
_cell.angle_beta   90.00
_cell.angle_gamma   90.00
#
_symmetry.space_group_name_H-M   'P 1'
#
loop_
_entity.id
_entity.type
_entity.pdbx_description
1 polymer ?
#
loop_
_entity_poly.entity_id
_entity_poly.type
_entity_poly.pdbx_seq_one_letter_code
_entity_poly.pdbx_strand_id
1 'polypeptide(L)'
;MCFAHGAGSYIFQLMDSFAGNFPLLIIALFECISISYVYGVRRFSDDIELMTGSRPSVYWMFCWKYLSPVAMITILLASFYQLLTDGSRYPAWNPVLGATELKEWPSWCVVAAFCLILGAILWIPIVAICR
;
A
#
# COMPACT_ATOMS: atom_id res chain seq x y z
N MET A 1 -0.62 13.79 22.84
CA MET A 1 -2.10 13.75 22.98
C MET A 1 -2.83 14.05 21.67
N CYS A 2 -2.30 13.66 20.50
CA CYS A 2 -2.89 14.07 19.22
C CYS A 2 -4.23 13.36 18.91
N PHE A 3 -4.39 12.10 19.31
CA PHE A 3 -5.61 11.32 19.09
C PHE A 3 -6.70 11.51 20.14
N ALA A 4 -6.36 12.09 21.31
CA ALA A 4 -7.31 12.29 22.41
C ALA A 4 -8.06 13.63 22.33
N HIS A 5 -7.79 14.44 21.31
CA HIS A 5 -8.48 15.71 21.08
C HIS A 5 -9.84 15.49 20.40
N GLY A 6 -10.76 16.46 20.45
CA GLY A 6 -12.09 16.36 19.81
C GLY A 6 -12.05 16.15 18.28
N ALA A 7 -10.91 16.46 17.64
CA ALA A 7 -10.65 16.19 16.23
C ALA A 7 -9.78 14.94 15.98
N GLY A 8 -9.49 14.16 17.03
CA GLY A 8 -8.57 13.02 16.98
C GLY A 8 -9.04 11.89 16.06
N SER A 9 -10.36 11.70 15.93
CA SER A 9 -10.95 10.73 15.00
C SER A 9 -10.59 11.04 13.53
N TYR A 10 -10.54 12.32 13.15
CA TYR A 10 -10.15 12.72 11.80
C TYR A 10 -8.66 12.46 11.55
N ILE A 11 -7.80 12.78 12.52
CA ILE A 11 -6.35 12.50 12.42
C ILE A 11 -6.11 10.99 12.29
N PHE A 12 -6.84 10.18 13.06
CA PHE A 12 -6.78 8.73 12.96
C PHE A 12 -7.19 8.25 11.56
N GLN A 13 -8.30 8.76 11.02
CA GLN A 13 -8.78 8.38 9.70
C GLN A 13 -7.82 8.78 8.57
N LEU A 14 -7.17 9.94 8.67
CA LEU A 14 -6.10 10.35 7.75
C LEU A 14 -4.98 9.31 7.75
N MET A 15 -4.48 8.97 8.94
CA MET A 15 -3.37 8.03 9.07
C MET A 15 -3.72 6.64 8.58
N ASP A 16 -4.90 6.13 8.93
CA ASP A 16 -5.37 4.80 8.52
C ASP A 16 -5.47 4.69 6.99
N SER A 17 -6.08 5.71 6.35
CA SER A 17 -6.29 5.72 4.90
C SER A 17 -4.97 5.82 4.12
N PHE A 18 -4.06 6.72 4.54
CA PHE A 18 -2.84 7.01 3.79
C PHE A 18 -1.64 6.13 4.18
N ALA A 19 -1.49 5.77 5.45
CA ALA A 19 -0.39 4.92 5.91
C ALA A 19 -0.68 3.42 5.71
N GLY A 20 -1.94 3.01 5.71
CA GLY A 20 -2.32 1.61 5.55
C GLY A 20 -2.38 1.14 4.09
N ASN A 21 -2.94 1.95 3.19
CA ASN A 21 -3.26 1.50 1.83
C ASN A 21 -2.04 1.58 0.88
N PHE A 22 -1.53 2.78 0.62
CA PHE A 22 -0.49 3.00 -0.38
C PHE A 22 0.86 2.36 -0.05
N PRO A 23 1.44 2.53 1.16
CA PRO A 23 2.74 1.96 1.49
C PRO A 23 2.73 0.44 1.43
N LEU A 24 1.68 -0.19 1.97
CA LEU A 24 1.53 -1.65 1.99
C LEU A 24 1.48 -2.24 0.57
N LEU A 25 0.67 -1.65 -0.32
CA LEU A 25 0.57 -2.07 -1.71
C LEU A 25 1.91 -1.93 -2.45
N ILE A 26 2.62 -0.82 -2.24
CA ILE A 26 3.90 -0.56 -2.89
C ILE A 26 4.97 -1.55 -2.40
N ILE A 27 5.06 -1.78 -1.08
CA ILE A 27 6.00 -2.75 -0.51
C ILE A 27 5.70 -4.16 -1.04
N ALA A 28 4.45 -4.60 -0.98
CA ALA A 28 4.05 -5.93 -1.44
C ALA A 28 4.31 -6.13 -2.95
N LEU A 29 4.13 -5.07 -3.76
CA LEU A 29 4.47 -5.09 -5.17
C LEU A 29 5.97 -5.28 -5.39
N PHE A 30 6.82 -4.53 -4.67
CA PHE A 30 8.27 -4.69 -4.77
C PHE A 30 8.75 -6.07 -4.29
N GLU A 31 8.15 -6.63 -3.25
CA GLU A 31 8.42 -8.00 -2.80
C GLU A 31 8.07 -9.03 -3.87
N CYS A 32 6.88 -8.92 -4.48
CA CYS A 32 6.46 -9.82 -5.56
C CYS A 32 7.41 -9.75 -6.77
N ILE A 33 7.82 -8.53 -7.17
CA ILE A 33 8.75 -8.31 -8.28
C ILE A 33 10.13 -8.86 -7.93
N SER A 34 10.61 -8.62 -6.71
CA SER A 34 11.89 -9.11 -6.22
C SER A 34 11.96 -10.64 -6.28
N ILE A 35 10.96 -11.35 -5.77
CA ILE A 35 10.92 -12.82 -5.79
C ILE A 35 10.80 -13.32 -7.24
N SER A 36 9.93 -12.72 -8.05
CA SER A 36 9.59 -13.24 -9.37
C SER A 36 10.67 -13.00 -10.43
N TYR A 37 11.26 -11.81 -10.43
CA TYR A 37 12.18 -11.33 -11.48
C TYR A 37 13.64 -11.22 -11.03
N VAL A 38 13.90 -10.80 -9.78
CA VAL A 38 15.28 -10.64 -9.28
C VAL A 38 15.83 -11.98 -8.79
N TYR A 39 15.10 -12.67 -7.91
CA TYR A 39 15.49 -14.00 -7.42
C TYR A 39 15.22 -15.10 -8.46
N GLY A 40 14.07 -14.98 -9.14
CA GLY A 40 13.64 -15.89 -10.19
C GLY A 40 12.78 -17.04 -9.66
N VAL A 41 11.58 -17.18 -10.23
CA VAL A 41 10.58 -18.19 -9.81
C VAL A 41 11.08 -19.63 -9.87
N ARG A 42 12.01 -19.94 -10.79
CA ARG A 42 12.58 -21.30 -10.90
C ARG A 42 13.42 -21.65 -9.67
N ARG A 43 14.34 -20.75 -9.29
CA ARG A 43 15.19 -20.93 -8.11
C ARG A 43 14.34 -21.01 -6.84
N PHE A 44 13.34 -20.15 -6.73
CA PHE A 44 12.36 -20.19 -5.64
C PHE A 44 11.61 -21.52 -5.55
N SER A 45 11.24 -22.10 -6.69
CA SER A 45 10.55 -23.39 -6.71
C SER A 45 11.45 -24.55 -6.29
N ASP A 46 12.73 -24.49 -6.66
CA ASP A 46 13.72 -25.50 -6.28
C ASP A 46 14.03 -25.42 -4.76
N ASP A 47 14.04 -24.22 -4.18
CA ASP A 47 14.16 -24.02 -2.73
C ASP A 47 12.92 -24.56 -1.98
N ILE A 48 11.72 -24.34 -2.51
CA ILE A 48 10.48 -24.90 -1.93
C ILE A 48 10.50 -26.44 -1.98
N GLU A 49 10.99 -27.02 -3.06
CA GLU A 49 11.15 -28.46 -3.19
C GLU A 49 12.13 -29.02 -2.15
N LEU A 50 13.23 -28.32 -1.91
CA LEU A 50 14.19 -28.68 -0.87
C LEU A 50 13.60 -28.61 0.55
N MET A 51 12.69 -27.66 0.83
CA MET A 51 12.04 -27.52 2.13
C MET A 51 10.88 -28.51 2.35
N THR A 52 10.09 -28.76 1.31
CA THR A 52 8.79 -29.47 1.41
C THR A 52 8.85 -30.88 0.84
N GLY A 53 9.94 -31.25 0.17
CA GLY A 53 10.14 -32.54 -0.51
C GLY A 53 9.33 -32.70 -1.80
N SER A 54 8.59 -31.69 -2.23
CA SER A 54 7.77 -31.72 -3.45
C SER A 54 7.81 -30.37 -4.17
N ARG A 55 7.93 -30.42 -5.50
CA ARG A 55 8.01 -29.23 -6.33
C ARG A 55 6.62 -28.59 -6.50
N PRO A 56 6.47 -27.27 -6.28
CA PRO A 56 5.20 -26.59 -6.54
C PRO A 56 4.80 -26.71 -8.01
N SER A 57 3.51 -26.87 -8.28
CA SER A 57 3.00 -27.07 -9.64
C SER A 57 3.20 -25.83 -10.51
N VAL A 58 3.19 -26.01 -11.84
CA VAL A 58 3.37 -24.93 -12.82
C VAL A 58 2.33 -23.81 -12.67
N TYR A 59 1.13 -24.15 -12.16
CA TYR A 59 0.08 -23.17 -11.83
C TYR A 59 0.58 -22.13 -10.82
N TRP A 60 1.19 -22.58 -9.72
CA TRP A 60 1.72 -21.68 -8.69
C TRP A 60 2.84 -20.78 -9.22
N MET A 61 3.72 -21.35 -10.05
CA MET A 61 4.78 -20.58 -10.70
C MET A 61 4.23 -19.47 -11.60
N PHE A 62 3.17 -19.76 -12.37
CA PHE A 62 2.50 -18.78 -13.21
C PHE A 62 1.80 -17.69 -12.37
N CYS A 63 1.12 -18.10 -11.29
CA CYS A 63 0.47 -17.18 -10.37
C CYS A 63 1.47 -16.19 -9.75
N TRP A 64 2.62 -16.66 -9.26
CA TRP A 64 3.63 -15.77 -8.69
C TRP A 64 4.26 -14.85 -9.73
N LYS A 65 4.59 -15.37 -10.91
CA LYS A 65 5.28 -14.59 -11.95
C LYS A 65 4.41 -13.51 -12.58
N TYR A 66 3.12 -13.79 -12.81
CA TYR A 66 2.25 -12.94 -13.60
C TYR A 66 1.02 -12.47 -12.85
N LEU A 67 0.26 -13.40 -12.24
CA LEU A 67 -1.04 -13.05 -11.64
C LEU A 67 -0.88 -12.10 -10.45
N SER A 68 0.03 -12.41 -9.52
CA SER A 68 0.29 -11.62 -8.32
C SER A 68 0.73 -10.18 -8.65
N PRO A 69 1.80 -9.96 -9.45
CA PRO A 69 2.22 -8.59 -9.77
C PRO A 69 1.15 -7.82 -10.55
N VAL A 70 0.41 -8.47 -11.45
CA VAL A 70 -0.69 -7.82 -12.18
C VAL A 70 -1.81 -7.41 -11.22
N ALA A 71 -2.23 -8.28 -10.30
CA ALA A 71 -3.26 -7.96 -9.32
C ALA A 71 -2.84 -6.81 -8.38
N MET A 72 -1.57 -6.78 -7.96
CA MET A 72 -1.05 -5.68 -7.14
C MET A 72 -1.04 -4.36 -7.91
N ILE A 73 -0.62 -4.37 -9.18
CA ILE A 73 -0.64 -3.18 -10.03
C ILE A 73 -2.06 -2.69 -10.27
N THR A 74 -3.03 -3.58 -10.53
CA THR A 74 -4.42 -3.18 -10.77
C THR A 74 -5.05 -2.54 -9.54
N ILE A 75 -4.83 -3.11 -8.35
CA ILE A 75 -5.34 -2.53 -7.10
C ILE A 75 -4.68 -1.17 -6.83
N LEU A 76 -3.36 -1.06 -7.02
CA LEU A 76 -2.64 0.20 -6.86
C LEU A 76 -3.17 1.29 -7.80
N LEU A 77 -3.39 0.97 -9.08
CA LEU A 77 -3.98 1.89 -10.05
C LEU A 77 -5.41 2.28 -9.68
N ALA A 78 -6.22 1.34 -9.18
CA ALA A 78 -7.57 1.63 -8.70
C ALA A 78 -7.55 2.58 -7.50
N SER A 79 -6.63 2.38 -6.54
CA SER A 79 -6.44 3.29 -5.40
C SER A 79 -6.03 4.71 -5.85
N PHE A 80 -5.14 4.83 -6.84
CA PHE A 80 -4.80 6.13 -7.42
C PHE A 80 -5.98 6.77 -8.15
N TYR A 81 -6.76 5.98 -8.89
CA TYR A 81 -7.93 6.47 -9.60
C TYR A 81 -9.00 7.00 -8.62
N GLN A 82 -9.25 6.29 -7.53
CA GLN A 82 -10.16 6.74 -6.46
C GLN A 82 -9.69 8.06 -5.85
N LEU A 83 -8.38 8.18 -5.55
CA LEU A 83 -7.81 9.40 -5.00
C LEU A 83 -7.95 10.61 -5.94
N LEU A 84 -7.82 10.40 -7.25
CA LEU A 84 -7.98 11.45 -8.27
C LEU A 84 -9.45 11.83 -8.53
N THR A 85 -10.36 10.86 -8.50
CA THR A 85 -11.77 11.07 -8.89
C THR A 85 -12.61 11.63 -7.73
N ASP A 86 -12.50 11.02 -6.55
CA ASP A 86 -13.27 11.46 -5.38
C ASP A 86 -12.60 12.64 -4.66
N GLY A 87 -11.33 12.92 -5.00
CA GLY A 87 -10.48 13.84 -4.27
C GLY A 87 -10.15 13.32 -2.87
N SER A 88 -9.20 13.96 -2.19
CA SER A 88 -8.92 13.66 -0.80
C SER A 88 -10.06 14.23 0.07
N ARG A 89 -11.19 13.51 0.18
CA ARG A 89 -12.33 13.89 1.04
C ARG A 89 -12.37 13.05 2.31
N TYR A 90 -12.85 13.63 3.40
CA TYR A 90 -13.14 12.93 4.65
C TYR A 90 -14.55 13.24 5.15
N PRO A 91 -15.23 12.29 5.79
CA PRO A 91 -16.53 12.53 6.39
C PRO A 91 -16.35 13.41 7.63
N ALA A 92 -16.73 14.69 7.54
CA ALA A 92 -16.73 15.64 8.63
C ALA A 92 -18.12 15.70 9.27
N TRP A 93 -18.19 15.63 10.60
CA TRP A 93 -19.44 15.81 11.33
C TRP A 93 -19.86 17.28 11.33
N ASN A 94 -21.05 17.59 10.81
CA ASN A 94 -21.63 18.93 10.87
C ASN A 94 -22.70 19.00 11.98
N PRO A 95 -22.46 19.72 13.08
CA PRO A 95 -23.38 19.78 14.22
C PRO A 95 -24.71 20.49 13.90
N VAL A 96 -24.76 21.30 12.83
CA VAL A 96 -25.96 22.07 12.44
C VAL A 96 -26.96 21.21 11.68
N LEU A 97 -26.46 20.29 10.84
CA LEU A 97 -27.28 19.42 9.99
C LEU A 97 -27.51 18.04 10.64
N GLY A 98 -26.75 17.70 11.68
CA GLY A 98 -26.81 16.37 12.32
C GLY A 98 -26.35 15.24 11.40
N ALA A 99 -25.55 15.56 10.37
CA ALA A 99 -25.13 14.65 9.33
C ALA A 99 -23.62 14.79 9.03
N THR A 100 -23.04 13.74 8.45
CA THR A 100 -21.66 13.73 7.96
C THR A 100 -21.59 14.29 6.55
N GLU A 101 -20.82 15.36 6.36
CA GLU A 101 -20.57 15.96 5.05
C GLU A 101 -19.14 15.64 4.60
N LEU A 102 -18.98 15.30 3.31
CA LEU A 102 -17.66 15.03 2.73
C LEU A 102 -16.93 16.36 2.52
N LYS A 103 -15.87 16.59 3.28
CA LYS A 103 -15.04 17.79 3.18
C LYS A 103 -13.65 17.45 2.64
N GLU A 104 -13.09 18.34 1.84
CA GLU A 104 -11.74 18.15 1.30
C GLU A 104 -10.67 18.34 2.37
N TRP A 105 -9.63 17.51 2.32
CA TRP A 105 -8.45 17.63 3.16
C TRP A 105 -7.69 18.91 2.81
N PRO A 106 -7.28 19.71 3.82
CA PRO A 106 -6.40 20.84 3.57
C PRO A 106 -5.03 20.37 3.07
N SER A 107 -4.35 21.23 2.31
CA SER A 107 -3.07 20.92 1.64
C SER A 107 -1.98 20.42 2.59
N TRP A 108 -1.92 20.91 3.83
CA TRP A 108 -0.94 20.46 4.82
C TRP A 108 -1.15 18.99 5.22
N CYS A 109 -2.39 18.50 5.28
CA CYS A 109 -2.69 17.08 5.54
C CYS A 109 -2.19 16.19 4.41
N VAL A 110 -2.36 16.64 3.17
CA VAL A 110 -1.90 15.92 1.98
C VAL A 110 -0.37 15.84 1.97
N VAL A 111 0.33 16.94 2.28
CA VAL A 111 1.79 16.95 2.42
C VAL A 111 2.23 15.97 3.52
N ALA A 112 1.56 15.96 4.67
CA ALA A 112 1.87 15.01 5.74
C ALA A 112 1.66 13.55 5.30
N ALA A 113 0.58 13.25 4.57
CA ALA A 113 0.33 11.93 4.01
C ALA A 113 1.43 11.49 3.03
N PHE A 114 1.86 12.38 2.13
CA PHE A 114 2.98 12.11 1.23
C PHE A 114 4.28 11.85 2.00
N CYS A 115 4.58 12.63 3.04
CA CYS A 115 5.75 12.40 3.89
C CYS A 115 5.70 11.02 4.57
N LEU A 116 4.54 10.58 5.05
CA LEU A 116 4.37 9.24 5.63
C LEU A 116 4.61 8.13 4.60
N ILE A 117 4.04 8.26 3.41
CA ILE A 117 4.20 7.29 2.33
C ILE A 117 5.67 7.22 1.87
N LEU A 118 6.28 8.38 1.64
CA LEU A 118 7.70 8.46 1.26
C LEU A 118 8.58 7.87 2.35
N GLY A 119 8.34 8.19 3.63
CA GLY A 119 9.10 7.64 4.75
C GLY A 119 9.11 6.12 4.79
N ALA A 120 7.98 5.47 4.47
CA ALA A 120 7.90 4.01 4.40
C ALA A 120 8.63 3.42 3.18
N ILE A 121 8.48 4.04 2.00
CA ILE A 121 9.04 3.50 0.75
C ILE A 121 10.53 3.76 0.62
N LEU A 122 11.03 4.88 1.15
CA LEU A 122 12.42 5.33 1.03
C LEU A 122 13.45 4.30 1.54
N TRP A 123 13.05 3.43 2.47
CA TRP A 123 13.91 2.36 2.98
C TRP A 123 14.35 1.36 1.90
N ILE A 124 13.49 1.04 0.93
CA ILE A 124 13.80 0.10 -0.15
C ILE A 124 14.98 0.59 -1.01
N PRO A 125 14.95 1.80 -1.61
CA PRO A 125 16.08 2.31 -2.38
C PRO A 125 17.31 2.65 -1.52
N ILE A 126 17.13 3.10 -0.28
CA ILE A 126 18.28 3.37 0.62
C ILE A 126 19.09 2.09 0.82
N VAL A 127 18.44 0.98 1.17
CA VAL A 127 19.14 -0.28 1.38
C VAL A 127 19.73 -0.81 0.07
N ALA A 128 19.07 -0.60 -1.06
CA ALA A 128 19.59 -0.99 -2.37
C ALA A 128 20.83 -0.20 -2.82
N ILE A 129 21.00 1.05 -2.38
CA ILE A 129 22.17 1.89 -2.71
C ILE A 129 23.32 1.66 -1.72
N CYS A 130 23.01 1.44 -0.44
CA CYS A 130 24.03 1.22 0.60
C CYS A 130 24.67 -0.19 0.58
N ARG A 131 24.16 -1.11 -0.24
CA ARG A 131 24.66 -2.48 -0.39
C ARG A 131 25.27 -2.69 -1.76
#